data_AF-A0A6I9SJS2-F1
#
_entry.id   AF-A0A6I9SJS2-F1
#
_cell.length_a   1.000
_cell.length_b   1.000
_cell.length_c   1.000
_cell.angle_alpha   90.00
_cell.angle_beta   90.00
_cell.angle_gamma   90.00
#
_symmetry.space_group_name_H-M   'P 1'
#
loop_
_entity.id
_entity.type
_entity.pdbx_description
1 polymer ?
#
loop_
_entity_poly.entity_id
_entity_poly.type
_entity_poly.pdbx_seq_one_letter_code
_entity_poly.pdbx_strand_id
1 'polypeptide(L)'
;MQDDRVVAFQDINPSALRHYLVIPNEHIPTVKDLQRRSEDFALVSHMLNVGQSLLQRDAPNAEHHRFGFHQPPFNSVNHLHLHCFALPFTPRWKAIKYLSLGPFGGFIEAEKLLERIKPVSSL
;
A
#
# COMPACT_ATOMS: atom_id res chain seq x y z
N MET A 1 7.58 12.76 3.31
CA MET A 1 8.36 12.49 4.54
C MET A 1 9.30 11.34 4.26
N GLN A 2 10.34 11.18 5.08
CA GLN A 2 11.27 10.06 4.96
C GLN A 2 11.74 9.68 6.36
N ASP A 3 11.96 8.39 6.57
CA ASP A 3 12.67 7.83 7.72
C ASP A 3 13.72 6.81 7.25
N ASP A 4 14.28 6.05 8.20
CA ASP A 4 15.30 5.05 7.96
C ASP A 4 14.81 3.86 7.11
N ARG A 5 13.51 3.63 7.02
CA ARG A 5 12.91 2.48 6.33
C ARG A 5 12.15 2.83 5.06
N VAL A 6 11.48 3.99 5.03
CA VAL A 6 10.56 4.36 3.95
C VAL A 6 10.66 5.82 3.53
N VAL A 7 10.26 6.08 2.29
CA VAL A 7 9.91 7.41 1.78
C VAL A 7 8.42 7.45 1.48
N ALA A 8 7.77 8.55 1.83
CA ALA A 8 6.37 8.80 1.49
C ALA A 8 6.19 10.14 0.78
N PHE A 9 5.47 10.13 -0.33
CA PHE A 9 5.27 11.29 -1.20
C PHE A 9 3.91 11.23 -1.90
N GLN A 10 3.43 12.39 -2.36
CA GLN A 10 2.16 12.48 -3.09
C GLN A 10 2.33 11.84 -4.47
N ASP A 11 1.37 11.00 -4.87
CA ASP A 11 1.33 10.45 -6.22
C ASP A 11 1.16 11.59 -7.23
N ILE A 12 2.00 11.58 -8.27
CA ILE A 12 2.00 12.59 -9.33
C ILE A 12 0.70 12.59 -10.16
N ASN A 13 -0.01 11.47 -10.21
CA ASN A 13 -1.29 11.29 -10.88
C ASN A 13 -2.33 10.74 -9.90
N PRO A 14 -2.82 11.57 -8.97
CA PRO A 14 -3.70 11.14 -7.91
C PRO A 14 -4.98 10.49 -8.47
N SER A 15 -5.44 9.45 -7.78
CA SER A 15 -6.66 8.70 -8.15
C SER A 15 -7.81 8.93 -7.18
N ALA A 16 -7.61 9.73 -6.15
CA ALA A 16 -8.58 10.05 -5.10
C ALA A 16 -8.32 11.46 -4.55
N LEU A 17 -9.13 11.92 -3.58
CA LEU A 17 -8.98 13.24 -2.95
C LEU A 17 -7.55 13.49 -2.43
N ARG A 18 -6.97 12.49 -1.76
CA ARG A 18 -5.52 12.39 -1.53
C ARG A 18 -5.05 11.02 -1.96
N HIS A 19 -3.88 10.98 -2.57
CA HIS A 19 -3.21 9.76 -2.99
C HIS A 19 -1.73 9.88 -2.66
N TYR A 20 -1.28 9.15 -1.64
CA TYR A 20 0.13 9.04 -1.29
C TYR A 20 0.66 7.67 -1.71
N LEU A 21 1.95 7.64 -2.02
CA LEU A 21 2.73 6.42 -2.12
C LEU A 21 3.69 6.36 -0.94
N VAL A 22 3.76 5.20 -0.28
CA VAL A 22 4.82 4.88 0.69
C VAL A 22 5.66 3.76 0.10
N ILE A 23 6.97 3.97 0.00
CA ILE A 23 7.91 3.02 -0.62
C ILE A 23 9.04 2.70 0.36
N PRO A 24 9.58 1.46 0.37
CA PRO A 24 10.77 1.15 1.14
C PRO A 24 12.01 1.82 0.56
N ASN A 25 12.97 2.19 1.41
CA ASN A 25 14.29 2.65 0.98
C ASN A 25 15.04 1.53 0.23
N GLU A 26 14.94 0.31 0.76
CA GLU A 26 15.48 -0.90 0.13
C GLU A 26 14.62 -1.34 -1.05
N HIS A 27 15.27 -1.77 -2.14
CA HIS A 27 14.55 -2.19 -3.32
C HIS A 27 13.90 -3.58 -3.14
N ILE A 28 12.57 -3.59 -3.02
CA ILE A 28 11.74 -4.80 -3.11
C ILE A 28 10.92 -4.68 -4.39
N PRO A 29 11.02 -5.62 -5.36
CA PRO A 29 10.35 -5.44 -6.65
C PRO A 29 8.81 -5.39 -6.54
N THR A 30 8.21 -6.38 -5.88
CA THR A 30 6.75 -6.54 -5.83
C THR A 30 6.29 -7.19 -4.53
N VAL A 31 4.97 -7.25 -4.32
CA VAL A 31 4.38 -8.01 -3.20
C VAL A 31 4.66 -9.52 -3.25
N LYS A 32 5.12 -10.07 -4.37
CA LYS A 32 5.49 -11.49 -4.52
C LYS A 32 6.87 -11.80 -3.95
N ASP A 33 7.69 -10.78 -3.74
CA ASP A 33 9.05 -10.90 -3.22
C ASP A 33 9.11 -10.82 -1.68
N LEU A 34 7.97 -10.53 -1.04
CA LEU A 34 7.81 -10.55 0.41
C LEU A 34 7.64 -11.99 0.91
N GLN A 35 8.31 -12.31 2.01
CA GLN A 35 8.32 -13.62 2.66
C GLN A 35 7.62 -13.59 4.02
N ARG A 36 7.31 -14.77 4.56
CA ARG A 36 6.71 -14.93 5.91
C ARG A 36 7.76 -14.79 7.01
N ARG A 37 8.50 -13.68 7.02
CA ARG A 37 9.55 -13.36 7.99
C ARG A 37 9.23 -12.05 8.72
N SER A 38 9.75 -11.91 9.92
CA SER A 38 9.44 -10.79 10.82
C SER A 38 9.80 -9.44 10.22
N GLU A 39 10.86 -9.37 9.42
CA GLU A 39 11.37 -8.16 8.79
C GLU A 39 10.39 -7.62 7.75
N ASP A 40 9.89 -8.48 6.85
CA ASP A 40 8.95 -8.09 5.80
C ASP A 40 7.59 -7.70 6.39
N PHE A 41 7.13 -8.46 7.40
CA PHE A 41 5.91 -8.12 8.12
C PHE A 41 6.03 -6.75 8.79
N ALA A 42 7.12 -6.51 9.53
CA ALA A 42 7.36 -5.23 10.19
C ALA A 42 7.49 -4.07 9.21
N LEU A 43 8.11 -4.28 8.04
CA LEU A 43 8.20 -3.27 6.99
C LEU A 43 6.82 -2.89 6.46
N VAL A 44 6.00 -3.87 6.07
CA VAL A 44 4.65 -3.61 5.54
C VAL A 44 3.75 -2.96 6.60
N SER A 45 3.85 -3.38 7.86
CA SER A 45 3.15 -2.74 8.98
C SER A 45 3.58 -1.28 9.16
N HIS A 46 4.89 -1.00 9.06
CA HIS A 46 5.42 0.36 9.14
C HIS A 46 4.91 1.23 7.99
N MET A 47 4.95 0.72 6.75
CA MET A 47 4.40 1.42 5.59
C MET A 47 2.93 1.78 5.78
N LEU A 48 2.12 0.85 6.30
CA LEU A 48 0.71 1.06 6.59
C LEU A 48 0.50 2.15 7.66
N ASN A 49 1.25 2.10 8.75
CA ASN A 49 1.18 3.10 9.82
C ASN A 49 1.55 4.51 9.32
N VAL A 50 2.60 4.62 8.50
CA VAL A 50 3.00 5.88 7.86
C VAL A 50 1.88 6.41 6.96
N GLY A 51 1.31 5.54 6.11
CA GLY A 51 0.20 5.89 5.22
C GLY A 51 -1.04 6.38 5.97
N GLN A 52 -1.43 5.67 7.04
CA GLN A 52 -2.54 6.07 7.91
C GLN A 52 -2.30 7.43 8.57
N SER A 53 -1.11 7.63 9.14
CA SER A 53 -0.74 8.90 9.79
C SER A 53 -0.78 10.08 8.82
N LEU A 54 -0.30 9.89 7.57
CA LEU A 54 -0.35 10.92 6.54
C LEU A 54 -1.78 11.30 6.16
N LEU A 55 -2.66 10.32 5.94
CA LEU A 55 -4.05 10.60 5.58
C LEU A 55 -4.87 11.17 6.74
N GLN A 56 -4.62 10.73 7.98
CA GLN A 56 -5.24 11.33 9.16
C GLN A 56 -4.87 12.82 9.30
N ARG A 57 -3.61 13.19 9.03
CA ARG A 57 -3.16 14.58 9.07
C ARG A 57 -3.71 15.42 7.92
N ASP A 58 -3.64 14.90 6.69
CA ASP A 58 -3.85 15.70 5.47
C ASP A 58 -5.27 15.60 4.87
N ALA A 59 -6.04 14.61 5.31
CA ALA A 59 -7.43 14.39 4.92
C ALA A 59 -8.27 13.84 6.10
N PRO A 60 -8.31 14.54 7.25
CA PRO A 60 -9.02 14.09 8.46
C PRO A 60 -10.52 13.92 8.25
N ASN A 61 -11.09 14.66 7.29
CA ASN A 61 -12.53 14.66 6.99
C ASN A 61 -12.90 13.74 5.81
N ALA A 62 -11.97 12.94 5.29
CA ALA A 62 -12.30 12.01 4.22
C ALA A 62 -13.20 10.89 4.77
N GLU A 63 -14.22 10.51 4.01
CA GLU A 63 -15.19 9.49 4.42
C GLU A 63 -14.54 8.16 4.74
N HIS A 64 -13.59 7.74 3.88
CA HIS A 64 -12.91 6.47 3.97
C HIS A 64 -11.45 6.60 3.53
N HIS A 65 -10.57 5.84 4.20
CA HIS A 65 -9.20 5.63 3.75
C HIS A 65 -9.04 4.20 3.24
N ARG A 66 -8.22 4.01 2.21
CA ARG A 66 -7.93 2.70 1.63
C ARG A 66 -6.44 2.53 1.37
N PHE A 67 -5.93 1.34 1.67
CA PHE A 67 -4.50 1.05 1.65
C PHE A 67 -4.23 -0.26 0.92
N GLY A 68 -3.36 -0.26 -0.08
CA GLY A 68 -3.00 -1.51 -0.72
C GLY A 68 -1.96 -1.39 -1.81
N PHE A 69 -1.67 -2.52 -2.44
CA PHE A 69 -0.58 -2.69 -3.38
C PHE A 69 -1.10 -3.26 -4.69
N HIS A 70 -0.53 -2.83 -5.82
CA HIS A 70 -0.72 -3.54 -7.08
C HIS A 70 -0.02 -4.90 -7.06
N GLN A 71 -0.65 -5.90 -7.68
CA GLN A 71 -0.07 -7.24 -7.85
C GLN A 71 0.40 -7.46 -9.30
N PRO A 72 1.57 -8.08 -9.53
CA PRO A 72 2.02 -8.41 -10.89
C PRO A 72 1.06 -9.37 -11.61
N PRO A 73 0.81 -9.17 -12.92
CA PRO A 73 1.50 -8.24 -13.84
C PRO A 73 0.88 -6.83 -13.91
N PHE A 74 0.00 -6.45 -12.98
CA PHE A 74 -0.77 -5.20 -13.03
C PHE A 74 -0.13 -4.03 -12.26
N ASN A 75 1.16 -4.13 -11.92
CA ASN A 75 1.95 -3.04 -11.36
C ASN A 75 2.58 -2.19 -12.47
N SER A 76 2.59 -0.87 -12.30
CA SER A 76 3.16 0.06 -13.29
C SER A 76 4.68 0.20 -13.18
N VAL A 77 5.22 0.02 -11.98
CA VAL A 77 6.65 0.08 -11.68
C VAL A 77 7.06 -1.13 -10.85
N ASN A 78 8.31 -1.55 -11.01
CA ASN A 78 8.86 -2.71 -10.31
C ASN A 78 9.59 -2.29 -9.03
N HIS A 79 8.88 -1.63 -8.14
CA HIS A 79 9.34 -1.29 -6.79
C HIS A 79 8.11 -1.23 -5.89
N LEU A 80 8.14 -1.90 -4.75
CA LEU A 80 7.02 -2.02 -3.82
C LEU A 80 6.55 -0.63 -3.40
N HIS A 81 5.26 -0.34 -3.60
CA HIS A 81 4.67 0.93 -3.17
C HIS A 81 3.27 0.70 -2.64
N LEU A 82 3.04 1.17 -1.41
CA LEU A 82 1.73 1.19 -0.80
C LEU A 82 0.98 2.41 -1.32
N HIS A 83 -0.14 2.18 -1.99
CA HIS A 83 -1.11 3.21 -2.29
C HIS A 83 -1.93 3.54 -1.05
N CYS A 84 -1.98 4.82 -0.70
CA CYS A 84 -2.78 5.35 0.41
C CYS A 84 -3.79 6.34 -0.17
N PHE A 85 -5.07 5.97 -0.16
CA PHE A 85 -6.16 6.79 -0.71
C PHE A 85 -7.02 7.39 0.39
N ALA A 86 -7.22 8.71 0.37
CA ALA A 86 -8.40 9.30 0.95
C ALA A 86 -9.49 9.36 -0.12
N LEU A 87 -10.54 8.56 0.05
CA LEU A 87 -11.65 8.41 -0.89
C LEU A 87 -12.58 9.63 -0.85
N PRO A 88 -13.40 9.86 -1.91
CA PRO A 88 -13.68 9.00 -3.06
C PRO A 88 -12.57 8.93 -4.11
N PHE A 89 -12.60 7.90 -4.96
CA PHE A 89 -11.80 7.85 -6.18
C PHE A 89 -12.28 8.89 -7.19
N THR A 90 -11.33 9.55 -7.86
CA THR A 90 -11.55 10.61 -8.83
C THR A 90 -10.76 10.34 -10.12
N PRO A 91 -11.42 10.15 -11.26
CA PRO A 91 -12.87 9.91 -11.42
C PRO A 91 -13.32 8.57 -10.80
N ARG A 92 -14.62 8.44 -10.48
CA ARG A 92 -15.18 7.28 -9.74
C ARG A 92 -14.89 5.93 -10.40
N TRP A 93 -14.78 5.86 -11.73
CA TRP A 93 -14.46 4.62 -12.45
C TRP A 93 -13.08 4.06 -12.11
N LYS A 94 -12.14 4.87 -11.59
CA LYS A 94 -10.85 4.37 -11.09
C LYS A 94 -11.00 3.37 -9.95
N ALA A 95 -12.16 3.32 -9.27
CA ALA A 95 -12.46 2.26 -8.30
C ALA A 95 -12.27 0.84 -8.88
N ILE A 96 -12.53 0.67 -10.19
CA ILE A 96 -12.37 -0.63 -10.88
C ILE A 96 -10.91 -1.09 -10.87
N LYS A 97 -9.97 -0.16 -11.13
CA LYS A 97 -8.53 -0.44 -11.14
C LYS A 97 -8.04 -1.00 -9.81
N TYR A 98 -8.64 -0.56 -8.72
CA TYR A 98 -8.22 -0.91 -7.37
C TYR A 98 -9.05 -2.05 -6.77
N LEU A 99 -9.96 -2.70 -7.50
CA LEU A 99 -10.77 -3.82 -6.97
C LEU A 99 -9.88 -4.96 -6.43
N SER A 100 -10.07 -5.34 -5.16
CA SER A 100 -9.41 -6.49 -4.55
C SER A 100 -10.18 -7.77 -4.91
N LEU A 101 -9.76 -8.47 -5.96
CA LEU A 101 -10.32 -9.76 -6.38
C LEU A 101 -9.51 -10.97 -5.88
N GLY A 102 -8.80 -10.81 -4.76
CA GLY A 102 -7.99 -11.86 -4.15
C GLY A 102 -6.77 -12.24 -5.03
N PRO A 103 -6.37 -13.52 -5.08
CA PRO A 103 -5.15 -13.94 -5.78
C PRO A 103 -5.20 -13.73 -7.30
N PHE A 104 -6.40 -13.60 -7.87
CA PHE A 104 -6.61 -13.34 -9.30
C PHE A 104 -6.76 -11.84 -9.63
N GLY A 105 -6.77 -10.97 -8.61
CA GLY A 105 -6.91 -9.53 -8.76
C GLY A 105 -5.58 -8.79 -8.91
N GLY A 106 -5.62 -7.62 -9.56
CA GLY A 106 -4.45 -6.74 -9.71
C GLY A 106 -4.16 -5.85 -8.50
N PHE A 107 -4.91 -5.99 -7.41
CA PHE A 107 -4.76 -5.19 -6.18
C PHE A 107 -5.03 -6.03 -4.93
N ILE A 108 -4.21 -5.83 -3.89
CA ILE A 108 -4.37 -6.45 -2.57
C ILE A 108 -4.37 -5.39 -1.49
N GLU A 109 -5.35 -5.46 -0.57
CA GLU A 109 -5.39 -4.59 0.61
C GLU A 109 -4.20 -4.88 1.53
N ALA A 110 -3.65 -3.83 2.16
CA ALA A 110 -2.49 -3.93 3.03
C ALA A 110 -2.69 -4.93 4.17
N GLU A 111 -3.87 -4.91 4.82
CA GLU A 111 -4.24 -5.85 5.89
C GLU A 111 -4.21 -7.32 5.40
N LYS A 112 -4.79 -7.60 4.22
CA LYS A 112 -4.76 -8.95 3.62
C LYS A 112 -3.34 -9.39 3.25
N LEU A 113 -2.50 -8.45 2.80
CA LEU A 113 -1.10 -8.74 2.55
C LEU A 113 -0.39 -9.10 3.86
N LEU A 114 -0.61 -8.34 4.94
CA LEU A 114 -0.05 -8.63 6.26
C LEU A 114 -0.47 -10.01 6.78
N GLU A 115 -1.75 -10.37 6.65
CA GLU A 115 -2.23 -11.72 6.96
C GLU A 115 -1.47 -12.80 6.17
N ARG A 116 -1.27 -12.58 4.86
CA ARG A 116 -0.57 -13.51 3.96
C ARG A 116 0.90 -13.69 4.34
N ILE A 117 1.58 -12.61 4.73
CA ILE A 117 3.01 -12.63 5.07
C ILE A 117 3.27 -12.78 6.57
N LYS A 118 2.23 -13.05 7.37
CA LYS A 118 2.36 -13.22 8.83
C LYS A 118 3.43 -14.29 9.13
N PRO A 119 4.45 -13.96 9.95
CA PRO A 119 5.49 -14.90 10.32
C PRO A 119 4.89 -16.16 10.93
N VAL A 120 5.46 -17.32 10.60
CA VAL A 120 5.12 -18.56 11.30
C VAL A 120 5.83 -18.50 12.64
N SER A 121 5.11 -18.59 13.75
CA SER A 121 5.75 -18.80 15.05
C SER A 121 6.55 -20.10 14.96
N SER A 122 7.86 -20.01 15.10
CA SER A 122 8.69 -21.17 15.43
C SER A 122 8.24 -21.66 16.80
N LEU A 123 7.64 -22.85 16.85
CA LEU A 123 7.43 -23.61 18.08
C LEU A 123 8.78 -23.88 18.76
#